data_AF-A0A4Q1VQQ2-F1
#
_entry.id   AF-A0A4Q1VQQ2-F1
#
_cell.length_a   1.000
_cell.length_b   1.000
_cell.length_c   1.000
_cell.angle_alpha   90.00
_cell.angle_beta   90.00
_cell.angle_gamma   90.00
#
_symmetry.space_group_name_H-M   'P 1'
#
loop_
_entity.id
_entity.type
_entity.pdbx_description
1 polymer ?
#
loop_
_entity_poly.entity_id
_entity_poly.type
_entity_poly.pdbx_seq_one_letter_code
_entity_poly.pdbx_strand_id
1 'polypeptide(L)'
;MKVVQDLVAYFDKRGKLSRRQLKTLLEQNSIASEAPTNMHGLCEKVGAVYYFRVTGTVEGQLWGTDIYSGDSSIGAAAVHIGLLKPGKTAVFRVTVVTPPEEFAGTERNGVTSTQYGRYQYAWKLSAI
;
A
#
# COMPACT_ATOMS: atom_id res chain seq x y z
N MET A 1 -11.56 9.28 -12.04
CA MET A 1 -10.43 8.30 -12.03
C MET A 1 -10.73 7.00 -11.27
N LYS A 2 -11.65 6.97 -10.28
CA LYS A 2 -11.97 5.76 -9.48
C LYS A 2 -12.43 4.55 -10.34
N VAL A 3 -13.33 4.75 -11.30
CA VAL A 3 -13.87 3.68 -12.18
C VAL A 3 -12.79 2.93 -12.96
N VAL A 4 -11.77 3.65 -13.46
CA VAL A 4 -10.69 3.03 -14.23
C VAL A 4 -9.80 2.17 -13.33
N GLN A 5 -9.50 2.63 -12.11
CA GLN A 5 -8.74 1.82 -11.15
C GLN A 5 -9.53 0.57 -10.72
N ASP A 6 -10.84 0.68 -10.52
CA ASP A 6 -11.69 -0.46 -10.18
C ASP A 6 -11.66 -1.53 -11.29
N LEU A 7 -11.71 -1.11 -12.56
CA LEU A 7 -11.57 -2.02 -13.70
C LEU A 7 -10.19 -2.68 -13.77
N VAL A 8 -9.11 -1.91 -13.57
CA VAL A 8 -7.75 -2.46 -13.54
C VAL A 8 -7.60 -3.48 -12.41
N ALA A 9 -8.06 -3.15 -11.21
CA ALA A 9 -8.06 -4.06 -10.07
C ALA A 9 -8.89 -5.32 -10.33
N TYR A 10 -10.05 -5.18 -11.01
CA TYR A 10 -10.88 -6.31 -11.40
C TYR A 10 -10.14 -7.28 -12.34
N PHE A 11 -9.46 -6.77 -13.37
CA PHE A 11 -8.74 -7.62 -14.31
C PHE A 11 -7.45 -8.20 -13.73
N ASP A 12 -6.72 -7.47 -12.89
CA ASP A 12 -5.55 -7.97 -12.16
C ASP A 12 -5.94 -9.15 -11.25
N LYS A 13 -6.99 -8.97 -10.42
CA LYS A 13 -7.47 -10.02 -9.50
C LYS A 13 -7.91 -11.30 -10.22
N ARG A 14 -8.34 -11.21 -11.48
CA ARG A 14 -8.74 -12.36 -12.31
C ARG A 14 -7.59 -12.93 -13.15
N GLY A 15 -6.37 -12.42 -13.00
CA GLY A 15 -5.20 -12.86 -13.78
C GLY A 15 -5.34 -12.56 -15.27
N LYS A 16 -6.15 -11.57 -15.65
CA LYS A 16 -6.39 -11.17 -17.05
C LYS A 16 -5.36 -10.15 -17.55
N LEU A 17 -4.55 -9.59 -16.66
CA LEU A 17 -3.42 -8.74 -16.98
C LEU A 17 -2.13 -9.44 -16.56
N SER A 18 -1.17 -9.55 -17.47
CA SER A 18 0.19 -9.91 -17.10
C SER A 18 0.85 -8.77 -16.31
N ARG A 19 1.89 -9.08 -15.52
CA ARG A 19 2.67 -8.05 -14.79
C ARG A 19 3.16 -6.91 -15.69
N ARG A 20 3.60 -7.26 -16.92
CA ARG A 20 4.05 -6.26 -17.90
C ARG A 20 2.91 -5.34 -18.32
N GLN A 21 1.75 -5.91 -18.68
CA GLN A 21 0.57 -5.12 -19.06
C GLN A 21 0.08 -4.23 -17.91
N LEU A 22 0.05 -4.76 -16.70
CA LEU A 22 -0.36 -4.00 -15.51
C LEU A 22 0.58 -2.82 -15.25
N LYS A 23 1.90 -3.06 -15.31
CA LYS A 23 2.91 -2.00 -15.16
C LYS A 23 2.76 -0.92 -16.24
N THR A 24 2.65 -1.31 -17.51
CA THR A 24 2.43 -0.40 -18.64
C THR A 24 1.18 0.47 -18.42
N LEU A 25 0.04 -0.14 -18.06
CA LEU A 25 -1.21 0.58 -17.81
C LEU A 25 -1.09 1.60 -16.66
N LEU A 26 -0.44 1.21 -15.57
CA LEU A 26 -0.36 2.05 -14.37
C LEU A 26 0.66 3.20 -14.52
N GLU A 27 1.79 2.94 -15.16
CA GLU A 27 2.87 3.91 -15.31
C GLU A 27 2.70 4.81 -16.54
N GLN A 28 2.42 4.24 -17.72
CA GLN A 28 2.43 4.99 -18.98
C GLN A 28 1.13 5.76 -19.23
N ASN A 29 -0.01 5.25 -18.74
CA ASN A 29 -1.31 5.90 -18.91
C ASN A 29 -1.72 6.72 -17.67
N SER A 30 -0.81 6.92 -16.70
CA SER A 30 -1.05 7.68 -15.46
C SER A 30 -2.32 7.27 -14.72
N ILE A 31 -2.65 5.98 -14.72
CA ILE A 31 -3.85 5.44 -14.07
C ILE A 31 -3.66 5.34 -12.55
N ALA A 32 -2.43 5.09 -12.10
CA ALA A 32 -2.10 5.16 -10.68
C ALA A 32 -2.18 6.62 -10.19
N SER A 33 -2.95 6.83 -9.12
CA SER A 33 -3.03 8.13 -8.45
C SER A 33 -1.86 8.29 -7.49
N GLU A 34 -1.54 9.52 -7.11
CA GLU A 34 -0.62 9.75 -6.00
C GLU A 34 -1.17 9.12 -4.72
N ALA A 35 -0.28 8.57 -3.91
CA ALA A 35 -0.64 7.98 -2.63
C ALA A 35 -1.18 9.06 -1.68
N PRO A 36 -2.29 8.81 -0.98
CA PRO A 36 -2.61 9.59 0.21
C PRO A 36 -1.54 9.35 1.30
N THR A 37 -1.54 10.17 2.35
CA THR A 37 -0.63 9.99 3.50
C THR A 37 -0.79 8.61 4.13
N ASN A 38 -2.05 8.18 4.33
CA ASN A 38 -2.42 6.89 4.89
C ASN A 38 -3.69 6.35 4.22
N MET A 39 -4.17 5.20 4.68
CA MET A 39 -5.33 4.50 4.11
C MET A 39 -6.66 4.80 4.83
N HIS A 40 -6.71 5.88 5.61
CA HIS A 40 -7.94 6.28 6.30
C HIS A 40 -9.06 6.55 5.29
N GLY A 41 -10.26 5.98 5.52
CA GLY A 41 -11.41 6.08 4.61
C GLY A 41 -11.31 5.23 3.32
N LEU A 42 -10.24 4.45 3.14
CA LEU A 42 -10.06 3.55 1.98
C LEU A 42 -10.12 2.07 2.36
N CYS A 43 -10.12 1.76 3.65
CA CYS A 43 -10.08 0.39 4.18
C CYS A 43 -11.44 -0.22 4.54
N GLU A 44 -12.56 0.42 4.19
CA GLU A 44 -13.91 -0.06 4.55
C GLU A 44 -14.23 -1.45 3.98
N LYS A 45 -13.65 -1.79 2.82
CA LYS A 45 -13.89 -3.05 2.12
C LYS A 45 -12.64 -3.92 2.09
N VAL A 46 -12.63 -4.97 2.91
CA VAL A 46 -11.58 -6.00 2.86
C VAL A 46 -11.49 -6.61 1.45
N GLY A 47 -10.25 -6.75 0.96
CA GLY A 47 -9.94 -7.23 -0.38
C GLY A 47 -10.05 -6.16 -1.47
N ALA A 48 -10.35 -4.90 -1.14
CA ALA A 48 -10.17 -3.79 -2.05
C ALA A 48 -8.69 -3.62 -2.39
N VAL A 49 -8.41 -3.25 -3.65
CA VAL A 49 -7.06 -3.07 -4.17
C VAL A 49 -6.97 -1.69 -4.80
N TYR A 50 -5.91 -0.98 -4.44
CA TYR A 50 -5.57 0.34 -4.96
C TYR A 50 -4.17 0.32 -5.56
N TYR A 51 -3.96 1.14 -6.58
CA TYR A 51 -2.64 1.35 -7.16
C TYR A 51 -2.23 2.79 -6.96
N PHE A 52 -1.17 2.98 -6.19
CA PHE A 52 -0.66 4.30 -5.86
C PHE A 52 0.75 4.48 -6.35
N ARG A 53 1.03 5.69 -6.85
CA ARG A 53 2.39 6.20 -6.93
C ARG A 53 2.80 6.64 -5.53
N VAL A 54 3.79 5.96 -4.97
CA VAL A 54 4.27 6.19 -3.60
C VAL A 54 5.68 6.74 -3.67
N THR A 55 5.96 7.78 -2.89
CA THR A 55 7.31 8.26 -2.62
C THR A 55 7.73 7.80 -1.22
N GLY A 56 8.88 7.12 -1.14
CA GLY A 56 9.39 6.57 0.11
C GLY A 56 9.87 7.66 1.05
N THR A 57 9.61 7.49 2.35
CA THR A 57 10.08 8.39 3.41
C THR A 57 10.49 7.57 4.64
N VAL A 58 11.33 8.13 5.50
CA VAL A 58 11.64 7.57 6.83
C VAL A 58 10.80 8.20 7.94
N GLU A 59 9.94 9.16 7.59
CA GLU A 59 9.10 9.91 8.53
C GLU A 59 7.64 9.45 8.48
N GLY A 60 6.92 9.74 9.56
CA GLY A 60 5.49 9.48 9.69
C GLY A 60 5.17 8.34 10.65
N GLN A 61 3.90 8.27 11.06
CA GLN A 61 3.44 7.24 11.98
C GLN A 61 3.32 5.91 11.24
N LEU A 62 3.75 4.83 11.89
CA LEU A 62 3.75 3.50 11.31
C LEU A 62 3.47 2.48 12.41
N TRP A 63 2.44 1.67 12.22
CA TRP A 63 2.06 0.60 13.14
C TRP A 63 1.92 -0.71 12.38
N GLY A 64 2.58 -1.74 12.88
CA GLY A 64 2.57 -3.07 12.25
C GLY A 64 3.77 -3.35 11.35
N THR A 65 3.80 -4.60 10.88
CA THR A 65 4.91 -5.16 10.10
C THR A 65 4.31 -6.06 9.05
N ASP A 66 4.61 -5.78 7.78
CA ASP A 66 4.03 -6.42 6.58
C ASP A 66 2.52 -6.18 6.39
N ILE A 67 1.77 -6.09 7.49
CA ILE A 67 0.40 -5.61 7.60
C ILE A 67 0.41 -4.37 8.50
N TYR A 68 -0.15 -3.27 7.99
CA TYR A 68 -0.13 -1.97 8.65
C TYR A 68 -1.55 -1.51 8.99
N SER A 69 -1.68 -0.76 10.08
CA SER A 69 -2.96 -0.13 10.46
C SER A 69 -3.39 0.90 9.42
N GLY A 70 -4.70 1.15 9.31
CA GLY A 70 -5.28 2.08 8.32
C GLY A 70 -4.73 3.50 8.37
N ASP A 71 -4.25 3.96 9.53
CA ASP A 71 -3.65 5.28 9.75
C ASP A 71 -2.13 5.35 9.53
N SER A 72 -1.49 4.22 9.23
CA SER A 72 -0.05 4.16 8.93
C SER A 72 0.34 4.87 7.64
N SER A 73 1.51 5.52 7.64
CA SER A 73 2.11 6.21 6.49
C SER A 73 2.48 5.24 5.36
N ILE A 74 1.96 5.47 4.15
CA ILE A 74 2.21 4.60 2.99
C ILE A 74 3.68 4.66 2.55
N GLY A 75 4.26 5.87 2.53
CA GLY A 75 5.65 6.08 2.16
C GLY A 75 6.63 5.46 3.17
N ALA A 76 6.32 5.57 4.47
CA ALA A 76 7.13 4.95 5.53
C ALA A 76 7.05 3.42 5.48
N ALA A 77 5.86 2.86 5.30
CA ALA A 77 5.67 1.43 5.13
C ALA A 77 6.47 0.88 3.94
N ALA A 78 6.48 1.60 2.80
CA ALA A 78 7.21 1.18 1.60
C ALA A 78 8.72 1.09 1.83
N VAL A 79 9.30 2.01 2.61
CA VAL A 79 10.70 1.94 3.03
C VAL A 79 10.89 0.83 4.07
N HIS A 80 10.01 0.74 5.06
CA HIS A 80 10.08 -0.26 6.14
C HIS A 80 10.13 -1.69 5.60
N ILE A 81 9.30 -2.08 4.63
CA ILE A 81 9.39 -3.42 4.00
C ILE A 81 10.45 -3.54 2.91
N GLY A 82 11.23 -2.48 2.64
CA GLY A 82 12.34 -2.51 1.68
C GLY A 82 11.93 -2.45 0.21
N LEU A 83 10.69 -2.07 -0.09
CA LEU A 83 10.24 -1.87 -1.47
C LEU A 83 10.73 -0.55 -2.08
N LEU A 84 11.05 0.44 -1.24
CA LEU A 84 11.61 1.72 -1.66
C LEU A 84 12.80 2.14 -0.81
N LYS A 85 13.69 2.94 -1.41
CA LYS A 85 14.62 3.80 -0.67
C LYS A 85 13.96 5.16 -0.42
N PRO A 86 14.37 5.91 0.61
CA PRO A 86 13.86 7.26 0.87
C PRO A 86 14.03 8.18 -0.35
N GLY A 87 13.01 8.99 -0.64
CA GLY A 87 12.96 9.91 -1.77
C GLY A 87 12.79 9.26 -3.16
N LYS A 88 12.69 7.92 -3.24
CA LYS A 88 12.39 7.23 -4.49
C LYS A 88 10.89 7.04 -4.66
N THR A 89 10.44 7.08 -5.91
CA THR A 89 9.03 6.97 -6.27
C THR A 89 8.80 5.77 -7.16
N ALA A 90 7.78 4.96 -6.86
CA ALA A 90 7.33 3.86 -7.71
C ALA A 90 5.84 3.58 -7.52
N VAL A 91 5.24 2.81 -8.43
CA VAL A 91 3.85 2.38 -8.30
C VAL A 91 3.79 1.06 -7.55
N PHE A 92 2.88 0.98 -6.58
CA PHE A 92 2.63 -0.22 -5.78
C PHE A 92 1.17 -0.60 -5.73
N ARG A 93 0.93 -1.87 -5.42
CA ARG A 93 -0.38 -2.40 -5.10
C ARG A 93 -0.59 -2.35 -3.58
N VAL A 94 -1.58 -1.60 -3.14
CA VAL A 94 -2.09 -1.60 -1.76
C VAL A 94 -3.34 -2.47 -1.69
N THR A 95 -3.36 -3.43 -0.79
CA THR A 95 -4.52 -4.32 -0.58
C THR A 95 -5.05 -4.16 0.83
N VAL A 96 -6.34 -3.86 0.94
CA VAL A 96 -7.06 -3.87 2.22
C VAL A 96 -7.21 -5.32 2.69
N VAL A 97 -6.83 -5.60 3.92
CA VAL A 97 -6.87 -6.95 4.50
C VAL A 97 -7.67 -6.97 5.79
N THR A 98 -8.05 -8.16 6.24
CA THR A 98 -8.64 -8.32 7.58
C THR A 98 -7.62 -7.84 8.62
N PRO A 99 -7.99 -6.92 9.53
CA PRO A 99 -7.09 -6.49 10.59
C PRO A 99 -6.72 -7.64 11.51
N PRO A 100 -5.44 -7.79 11.88
CA PRO A 100 -5.03 -8.72 12.92
C PRO A 100 -5.53 -8.25 14.30
N GLU A 101 -5.48 -9.14 15.30
CA GLU A 101 -5.80 -8.78 16.69
C GLU A 101 -4.78 -7.78 17.26
N GLU A 102 -3.53 -7.89 16.83
CA GLU A 102 -2.43 -7.00 17.15
C GLU A 102 -1.52 -6.77 15.95
N PHE A 103 -0.88 -5.61 15.91
CA PHE A 103 0.09 -5.20 14.91
C PHE A 103 1.49 -5.26 15.53
N ALA A 104 2.34 -6.17 15.06
CA ALA A 104 3.72 -6.28 15.54
C ALA A 104 4.56 -5.07 15.12
N GLY A 105 5.28 -4.45 16.06
CA GLY A 105 6.27 -3.40 15.77
C GLY A 105 7.65 -3.96 15.49
N THR A 106 8.36 -3.43 14.50
CA THR A 106 9.76 -3.80 14.20
C THR A 106 10.55 -2.59 13.73
N GLU A 107 11.89 -2.72 13.70
CA GLU A 107 12.74 -1.80 12.94
C GLU A 107 13.28 -2.52 11.70
N ARG A 108 13.00 -1.96 10.51
CA ARG A 108 13.50 -2.50 9.24
C ARG A 108 13.86 -1.34 8.32
N ASN A 109 14.97 -1.49 7.60
CA ASN A 109 15.44 -0.51 6.59
C ASN A 109 15.56 0.93 7.13
N GLY A 110 15.91 1.09 8.41
CA GLY A 110 16.06 2.40 9.06
C GLY A 110 14.75 3.12 9.37
N VAL A 111 13.62 2.39 9.35
CA VAL A 111 12.30 2.87 9.76
C VAL A 111 11.81 2.01 10.93
N THR A 112 11.24 2.64 11.95
CA THR A 112 10.65 1.95 13.09
C THR A 112 9.13 1.94 12.95
N SER A 113 8.50 0.77 13.05
CA SER A 113 7.08 0.62 13.26
C SER A 113 6.79 0.30 14.73
N THR A 114 5.72 0.90 15.26
CA THR A 114 5.31 0.72 16.65
C THR A 114 4.31 -0.43 16.76
N GLN A 115 4.42 -1.25 17.80
CA GLN A 115 3.40 -2.24 18.11
C GLN A 115 2.08 -1.53 18.43
N TYR A 116 0.96 -2.09 17.98
CA TYR A 116 -0.36 -1.53 18.27
C TYR A 116 -1.37 -2.65 18.54
N GLY A 117 -2.32 -2.37 19.42
CA GLY A 117 -3.42 -3.29 19.69
C GLY A 117 -4.42 -3.34 18.54
N ARG A 118 -5.61 -3.84 18.82
CA ARG A 118 -6.67 -3.97 17.83
C ARG A 118 -7.02 -2.62 17.18
N TYR A 119 -7.04 -2.60 15.85
CA TYR A 119 -7.49 -1.46 15.05
C TYR A 119 -8.47 -1.93 13.97
N GLN A 120 -9.40 -1.05 13.59
CA GLN A 120 -10.52 -1.36 12.70
C GLN A 120 -10.12 -1.63 11.24
N TYR A 121 -8.95 -1.15 10.81
CA TYR A 121 -8.54 -1.17 9.40
C TYR A 121 -7.10 -1.65 9.23
N ALA A 122 -6.86 -2.47 8.20
CA ALA A 122 -5.52 -2.91 7.88
C ALA A 122 -5.30 -3.01 6.38
N TRP A 123 -4.05 -2.88 5.98
CA TRP A 123 -3.63 -3.00 4.59
C TRP A 123 -2.21 -3.54 4.50
N LYS A 124 -1.86 -4.04 3.31
CA LYS A 124 -0.48 -4.43 2.97
C LYS A 124 -0.08 -3.85 1.63
N LEU A 125 1.23 -3.68 1.46
CA LEU A 125 1.85 -3.17 0.24
C LEU A 125 2.60 -4.28 -0.49
N SER A 126 2.59 -4.25 -1.82
CA SER A 126 3.40 -5.14 -2.65
C SER A 126 3.81 -4.48 -3.96
N ALA A 127 4.94 -4.92 -4.51
CA ALA A 127 5.30 -4.64 -5.90
C ALA A 127 4.27 -5.22 -6.87
N ILE A 128 4.23 -4.65 -8.08
CA ILE A 128 3.39 -5.07 -9.21
C ILE A 128 4.02 -6.26 -9.94
#